data_AF-A0A2T0LEW3-F1
#
_entry.id   AF-A0A2T0LEW3-F1
#
_cell.length_a   1.000
_cell.length_b   1.000
_cell.length_c   1.000
_cell.angle_alpha   90.00
_cell.angle_beta   90.00
_cell.angle_gamma   90.00
#
_symmetry.space_group_name_H-M   'P 1'
#
loop_
_entity.id
_entity.type
_entity.pdbx_description
1 polymer ?
#
loop_
_entity_poly.entity_id
_entity_poly.type
_entity_poly.pdbx_seq_one_letter_code
_entity_poly.pdbx_strand_id
1 'polypeptide(L)'
;MQPAERRLHALVVGGTGMLRGLSLALAEEGRMVSVVARTPSRLQSLTDAAKDFSGGINPLPLDYRDGARLQNALRRAVERFGPFGLAVCWIHSTAPEALRQVVEVIADTSESCRLFHVRGSAAANPVTGSRRPPEWLALYSNIQYRQVILGFVIEDGGSRWLTHAEISGGVLDAVRKDRPFSIVGTVEPWSFRP
;
A
#
# COMPACT_ATOMS: atom_id res chain seq x y z
N MET A 1 -22.91 -16.83 -14.03
CA MET A 1 -21.91 -15.75 -13.80
C MET A 1 -20.68 -16.37 -13.20
N GLN A 2 -19.61 -16.54 -13.97
CA GLN A 2 -18.33 -16.96 -13.40
C GLN A 2 -17.73 -15.78 -12.63
N PRO A 3 -17.08 -16.00 -11.47
CA PRO A 3 -16.40 -14.92 -10.79
C PRO A 3 -15.26 -14.47 -11.71
N ALA A 4 -15.21 -13.17 -12.00
CA ALA A 4 -14.10 -12.54 -12.71
C ALA A 4 -12.77 -13.13 -12.20
N GLU A 5 -11.94 -13.63 -13.11
CA GLU A 5 -10.55 -13.97 -12.81
C GLU A 5 -9.99 -12.88 -11.88
N ARG A 6 -9.69 -13.27 -10.63
CA ARG A 6 -9.24 -12.31 -9.62
C ARG A 6 -8.05 -11.59 -10.21
N ARG A 7 -8.22 -10.30 -10.54
CA ARG A 7 -7.16 -9.40 -11.03
C ARG A 7 -5.88 -9.67 -10.22
N LEU A 8 -4.92 -10.34 -10.87
CA LEU A 8 -3.75 -10.91 -10.20
C LEU A 8 -2.68 -9.87 -9.93
N HIS A 9 -2.75 -8.70 -10.57
CA HIS A 9 -1.75 -7.66 -10.44
C HIS A 9 -2.04 -6.71 -9.27
N ALA A 10 -1.10 -6.62 -8.34
CA ALA A 10 -1.12 -5.70 -7.21
C ALA A 10 0.05 -4.70 -7.29
N LEU A 11 -0.17 -3.49 -6.79
CA LEU A 11 0.85 -2.47 -6.59
C LEU A 11 1.15 -2.31 -5.10
N VAL A 12 2.42 -2.27 -4.71
CA VAL A 12 2.85 -1.87 -3.37
C VAL A 12 3.89 -0.76 -3.45
N VAL A 13 3.55 0.44 -2.97
CA VAL A 13 4.49 1.56 -2.84
C VAL A 13 5.07 1.55 -1.43
N GLY A 14 6.41 1.48 -1.32
CA GLY A 14 7.11 1.30 -0.04
C GLY A 14 7.23 -0.16 0.41
N GLY A 15 7.08 -1.11 -0.52
CA GLY A 15 6.92 -2.55 -0.24
C GLY A 15 8.17 -3.32 0.20
N THR A 16 9.32 -2.68 0.41
CA THR A 16 10.57 -3.34 0.87
C THR A 16 10.91 -3.09 2.34
N GLY A 17 10.19 -2.19 3.00
CA GLY A 17 10.36 -1.86 4.43
C GLY A 17 9.28 -2.50 5.30
N MET A 18 8.52 -1.68 6.02
CA MET A 18 7.43 -2.12 6.91
C MET A 18 6.35 -2.94 6.19
N LEU A 19 6.21 -2.78 4.86
CA LEU A 19 5.28 -3.55 4.03
C LEU A 19 5.91 -4.78 3.35
N ARG A 20 7.15 -5.17 3.68
CA ARG A 20 7.82 -6.32 3.06
C ARG A 20 7.02 -7.62 3.21
N GLY A 21 6.51 -7.90 4.41
CA GLY A 21 5.71 -9.09 4.69
C GLY A 21 4.41 -9.12 3.87
N LEU A 22 3.78 -7.96 3.66
CA LEU A 22 2.59 -7.82 2.83
C LEU A 22 2.90 -8.16 1.36
N SER A 23 3.98 -7.60 0.80
CA SER A 23 4.38 -7.87 -0.59
C SER A 23 4.61 -9.36 -0.84
N LEU A 24 5.27 -10.05 0.10
CA LEU A 24 5.49 -11.48 0.02
C LEU A 24 4.19 -12.28 0.14
N ALA A 25 3.34 -11.96 1.12
CA ALA A 25 2.07 -12.67 1.29
C ALA A 25 1.15 -12.54 0.07
N LEU A 26 1.12 -11.35 -0.56
CA LEU A 26 0.36 -11.16 -1.80
C LEU A 26 0.91 -12.03 -2.95
N ALA A 27 2.24 -12.11 -3.09
CA ALA A 27 2.87 -12.97 -4.09
C ALA A 27 2.65 -14.46 -3.80
N GLU A 28 2.69 -14.88 -2.53
CA GLU A 28 2.38 -16.23 -2.09
C GLU A 28 0.91 -16.62 -2.40
N GLU A 29 -0.01 -15.66 -2.32
CA GLU A 29 -1.42 -15.77 -2.74
C GLU A 29 -1.63 -15.82 -4.27
N GLY A 30 -0.56 -15.91 -5.07
CA GLY A 30 -0.65 -16.05 -6.52
C GLY A 30 -0.67 -14.74 -7.29
N ARG A 31 -0.43 -13.61 -6.64
CA ARG A 31 -0.46 -12.29 -7.29
C ARG A 31 0.88 -11.95 -7.92
N MET A 32 0.84 -11.29 -9.08
CA MET A 32 1.97 -10.50 -9.53
C MET A 32 1.98 -9.20 -8.74
N VAL A 33 3.08 -8.86 -8.07
CA VAL A 33 3.17 -7.68 -7.22
C VAL A 33 4.24 -6.73 -7.76
N SER A 34 3.82 -5.61 -8.34
CA SER A 34 4.74 -4.52 -8.66
C SER A 34 5.10 -3.75 -7.40
N VAL A 35 6.39 -3.67 -7.07
CA VAL A 35 6.87 -3.06 -5.83
C VAL A 35 7.75 -1.85 -6.12
N VAL A 36 7.27 -0.67 -5.74
CA VAL A 36 8.02 0.59 -5.84
C VAL A 36 8.84 0.82 -4.58
N ALA A 37 10.16 0.87 -4.74
CA ALA A 37 11.08 1.25 -3.67
C ALA A 37 12.40 1.80 -4.22
N ARG A 38 13.10 2.58 -3.40
CA ARG A 38 14.33 3.27 -3.82
C ARG A 38 15.57 2.37 -3.92
N THR A 39 15.66 1.34 -3.08
CA THR A 39 16.91 0.58 -2.88
C THR A 39 16.88 -0.71 -3.70
N PRO A 40 17.70 -0.84 -4.77
CA PRO A 40 17.68 -2.02 -5.64
C PRO A 40 18.01 -3.33 -4.92
N SER A 41 18.99 -3.32 -4.01
CA SER A 41 19.36 -4.54 -3.26
C SER A 41 18.24 -5.07 -2.36
N ARG A 42 17.41 -4.19 -1.78
CA ARG A 42 16.24 -4.60 -1.00
C ARG A 42 15.11 -5.15 -1.88
N LEU A 43 14.96 -4.61 -3.09
CA LEU A 43 14.04 -5.16 -4.09
C LEU A 43 14.50 -6.53 -4.56
N GLN A 44 15.80 -6.71 -4.84
CA GLN A 44 16.36 -8.00 -5.22
C GLN A 44 16.12 -9.05 -4.12
N SER A 45 16.45 -8.73 -2.86
CA SER A 45 16.18 -9.61 -1.74
C SER A 45 14.69 -9.94 -1.54
N LEU A 46 13.78 -9.03 -1.92
CA LEU A 46 12.34 -9.30 -1.92
C LEU A 46 11.95 -10.26 -3.05
N THR A 47 12.48 -10.05 -4.25
CA THR A 47 12.26 -10.93 -5.41
C THR A 47 12.79 -12.33 -5.16
N ASP A 48 14.01 -12.46 -4.63
CA ASP A 48 14.64 -13.76 -4.33
C ASP A 48 13.83 -14.54 -3.28
N ALA A 49 13.26 -13.86 -2.30
CA ALA A 49 12.41 -14.47 -1.28
C ALA A 49 11.05 -14.95 -1.82
N ALA A 50 10.63 -14.47 -2.98
CA ALA A 50 9.37 -14.85 -3.63
C ALA A 50 9.57 -15.79 -4.84
N LYS A 51 10.80 -16.28 -5.08
CA LYS A 51 11.15 -17.03 -6.29
C LYS A 51 10.33 -18.31 -6.50
N ASP A 52 9.92 -18.96 -5.42
CA ASP A 52 9.20 -20.24 -5.42
C ASP A 52 7.70 -20.06 -5.16
N PHE A 53 7.20 -18.82 -5.15
CA PHE A 53 5.79 -18.53 -4.90
C PHE A 53 4.95 -18.74 -6.16
N SER A 54 3.64 -18.94 -5.97
CA SER A 54 2.69 -19.10 -7.08
C SER A 54 2.50 -17.81 -7.88
N GLY A 55 2.75 -16.65 -7.28
CA GLY A 55 2.80 -15.34 -7.91
C GLY A 55 4.22 -14.87 -8.19
N GLY A 56 4.47 -13.57 -8.04
CA GLY A 56 5.82 -13.03 -8.24
C GLY A 56 5.98 -11.56 -7.86
N ILE A 57 7.23 -11.10 -7.86
CA ILE A 57 7.58 -9.70 -7.60
C ILE A 57 8.11 -9.07 -8.89
N ASN A 58 7.50 -7.96 -9.30
CA ASN A 58 8.02 -7.06 -10.31
C ASN A 58 8.69 -5.86 -9.63
N PRO A 59 10.03 -5.82 -9.51
CA PRO A 59 10.70 -4.75 -8.80
C PRO A 59 10.74 -3.45 -9.63
N LEU A 60 10.35 -2.33 -9.04
CA LEU A 60 10.40 -0.99 -9.63
C LEU A 60 11.38 -0.10 -8.82
N PRO A 61 12.69 -0.12 -9.14
CA PRO A 61 13.71 0.63 -8.40
C PRO A 61 13.67 2.12 -8.74
N LEU A 62 12.80 2.86 -8.06
CA LEU A 62 12.65 4.30 -8.27
C LEU A 62 12.27 5.03 -6.98
N ASP A 63 12.50 6.35 -6.98
CA ASP A 63 11.97 7.25 -5.97
C ASP A 63 10.60 7.76 -6.44
N TYR A 64 9.54 7.48 -5.67
CA TYR A 64 8.19 7.91 -6.01
C TYR A 64 8.02 9.44 -5.99
N ARG A 65 9.03 10.20 -5.51
CA ARG A 65 9.07 11.67 -5.65
C ARG A 65 9.33 12.11 -7.09
N ASP A 66 9.92 11.26 -7.92
CA ASP A 66 10.06 11.50 -9.35
C ASP A 66 8.77 11.03 -10.05
N GLY A 67 7.82 11.95 -10.17
CA GLY A 67 6.49 11.64 -10.68
C GLY A 67 6.48 11.10 -12.12
N ALA A 68 7.32 11.66 -12.99
CA ALA A 68 7.41 11.20 -14.38
C ALA A 68 7.96 9.77 -14.45
N ARG A 69 9.01 9.46 -13.68
CA ARG A 69 9.54 8.08 -13.60
C ARG A 69 8.53 7.12 -12.99
N LEU A 70 7.82 7.54 -11.93
CA LEU A 70 6.79 6.77 -11.27
C LEU A 70 5.68 6.39 -12.26
N GLN A 71 5.05 7.38 -12.90
CA GLN A 71 3.96 7.12 -13.85
C GLN A 71 4.40 6.23 -15.01
N ASN A 72 5.57 6.49 -15.60
CA ASN A 72 6.08 5.66 -16.70
C ASN A 72 6.36 4.22 -16.27
N ALA A 73 6.89 4.00 -15.07
CA ALA A 73 7.11 2.65 -14.55
C ALA A 73 5.81 1.91 -14.28
N LEU A 74 4.80 2.61 -13.73
CA LEU A 74 3.48 2.02 -13.47
C LEU A 74 2.75 1.67 -14.77
N ARG A 75 2.76 2.55 -15.78
CA ARG A 75 2.18 2.25 -17.10
C ARG A 75 2.80 1.02 -17.74
N ARG A 76 4.13 0.91 -17.73
CA ARG A 76 4.83 -0.30 -18.22
C ARG A 76 4.46 -1.57 -17.45
N ALA A 77 4.25 -1.46 -16.14
CA ALA A 77 3.80 -2.59 -15.34
C ALA A 77 2.36 -3.00 -15.72
N VAL A 78 1.47 -2.03 -15.96
CA VAL A 78 0.10 -2.28 -16.43
C VAL A 78 0.11 -2.93 -17.82
N GLU A 79 0.91 -2.42 -18.76
CA GLU A 79 1.07 -3.01 -20.09
C GLU A 79 1.53 -4.47 -20.03
N ARG A 80 2.44 -4.78 -19.10
CA ARG A 80 3.04 -6.13 -18.99
C ARG A 80 2.18 -7.13 -18.23
N PHE A 81 1.51 -6.71 -17.16
CA PHE A 81 0.83 -7.63 -16.22
C PHE A 81 -0.67 -7.37 -16.09
N GLY A 82 -1.21 -6.43 -16.88
CA GLY A 82 -2.58 -6.00 -16.80
C GLY A 82 -2.83 -4.94 -15.71
N PRO A 83 -4.06 -4.42 -15.65
CA PRO A 83 -4.46 -3.37 -14.71
C PRO A 83 -4.38 -3.82 -13.25
N PHE A 84 -4.08 -2.87 -12.36
CA PHE A 84 -4.01 -3.13 -10.93
C PHE A 84 -5.42 -3.37 -10.35
N GLY A 85 -5.64 -4.53 -9.76
CA GLY A 85 -6.87 -4.80 -8.98
C GLY A 85 -6.75 -4.37 -7.51
N LEU A 86 -5.52 -4.18 -7.03
CA LEU A 86 -5.18 -3.82 -5.66
C LEU A 86 -3.97 -2.88 -5.68
N ALA A 87 -4.04 -1.79 -4.93
CA ALA A 87 -2.89 -0.93 -4.67
C ALA A 87 -2.78 -0.68 -3.16
N VAL A 88 -1.58 -0.85 -2.61
CA VAL A 88 -1.27 -0.52 -1.22
C VAL A 88 -0.16 0.51 -1.20
N CYS A 89 -0.48 1.72 -0.75
CA CYS A 89 0.41 2.87 -0.83
C CYS A 89 0.80 3.34 0.56
N TRP A 90 2.06 3.09 0.94
CA TRP A 90 2.73 3.80 2.03
C TRP A 90 3.61 4.90 1.43
N ILE A 91 3.08 6.12 1.42
CA ILE A 91 3.75 7.29 0.85
C ILE A 91 3.95 8.31 1.96
N HIS A 92 5.20 8.71 2.18
CA HIS A 92 5.52 9.72 3.17
C HIS A 92 4.91 11.08 2.80
N SER A 93 4.51 11.87 3.80
CA SER A 93 3.87 13.18 3.62
C SER A 93 4.71 14.20 2.84
N THR A 94 6.01 13.96 2.70
CA THR A 94 6.94 14.76 1.88
C THR A 94 6.73 14.60 0.37
N ALA A 95 5.83 13.72 -0.08
CA ALA A 95 5.53 13.48 -1.48
C ALA A 95 4.01 13.42 -1.73
N PRO A 96 3.27 14.52 -1.47
CA PRO A 96 1.81 14.54 -1.52
C PRO A 96 1.25 14.17 -2.91
N GLU A 97 1.97 14.54 -3.98
CA GLU A 97 1.56 14.27 -5.36
C GLU A 97 1.71 12.80 -5.77
N ALA A 98 2.55 12.02 -5.09
CA ALA A 98 2.84 10.65 -5.51
C ALA A 98 1.61 9.73 -5.42
N LEU A 99 0.74 9.95 -4.43
CA LEU A 99 -0.52 9.18 -4.33
C LEU A 99 -1.46 9.52 -5.49
N ARG A 100 -1.56 10.82 -5.84
CA ARG A 100 -2.38 11.28 -6.95
C ARG A 100 -1.90 10.70 -8.28
N GLN A 101 -0.59 10.74 -8.52
CA GLN A 101 0.02 10.18 -9.74
C GLN A 101 -0.18 8.66 -9.87
N VAL A 102 -0.11 7.93 -8.75
CA VAL A 102 -0.46 6.50 -8.72
C VAL A 102 -1.92 6.30 -9.11
N VAL A 103 -2.83 7.09 -8.53
CA VAL A 103 -4.26 7.01 -8.82
C VAL A 103 -4.56 7.34 -10.27
N GLU A 104 -3.96 8.39 -10.84
CA GLU A 104 -4.13 8.76 -12.24
C GLU A 104 -3.81 7.58 -13.17
N VAL A 105 -2.67 6.90 -12.97
CA VAL A 105 -2.31 5.73 -13.79
C VAL A 105 -3.28 4.55 -13.60
N ILE A 106 -3.75 4.30 -12.37
CA ILE A 106 -4.72 3.24 -12.12
C ILE A 106 -6.07 3.58 -12.75
N ALA A 107 -6.50 4.84 -12.62
CA ALA A 107 -7.81 5.31 -13.04
C ALA A 107 -7.92 5.45 -14.57
N ASP A 108 -6.79 5.65 -15.26
CA ASP A 108 -6.70 5.59 -16.73
C ASP A 108 -7.12 4.20 -17.27
N THR A 109 -7.11 3.17 -16.42
CA THR A 109 -7.71 1.87 -16.75
C THR A 109 -9.19 1.89 -16.38
N SER A 110 -10.10 1.43 -17.26
CA SER A 110 -11.54 1.33 -16.92
C SER A 110 -11.85 0.29 -15.84
N GLU A 111 -10.84 -0.40 -15.32
CA GLU A 111 -10.97 -1.45 -14.32
C GLU A 111 -11.02 -0.86 -12.90
N SER A 112 -11.78 -1.52 -12.02
CA SER A 112 -11.85 -1.09 -10.62
C SER A 112 -10.61 -1.50 -9.84
N CYS A 113 -10.16 -0.64 -8.94
CA CYS A 113 -9.02 -0.91 -8.07
C CYS A 113 -9.36 -0.60 -6.60
N ARG A 114 -8.99 -1.52 -5.71
CA ARG A 114 -9.04 -1.27 -4.26
C ARG A 114 -7.74 -0.60 -3.84
N LEU A 115 -7.82 0.66 -3.44
CA LEU A 115 -6.66 1.46 -3.03
C LEU A 115 -6.61 1.55 -1.50
N PHE A 116 -5.61 0.92 -0.89
CA PHE A 116 -5.30 1.04 0.52
C PHE A 116 -4.22 2.10 0.74
N HIS A 117 -4.63 3.27 1.21
CA HIS A 117 -3.73 4.33 1.61
C HIS A 117 -3.31 4.12 3.07
N VAL A 118 -2.06 3.70 3.26
CA VAL A 118 -1.48 3.45 4.58
C VAL A 118 -0.85 4.74 5.10
N ARG A 119 -1.22 5.14 6.32
CA ARG A 119 -0.83 6.41 6.93
C ARG A 119 -0.31 6.22 8.35
N GLY A 120 0.66 7.03 8.77
CA GLY A 120 1.18 6.98 10.14
C GLY A 120 0.18 7.53 11.17
N SER A 121 0.48 7.31 12.44
CA SER A 121 -0.36 7.70 13.58
C SER A 121 -0.72 9.19 13.62
N ALA A 122 0.13 10.05 13.04
CA ALA A 122 -0.15 11.49 12.87
C ALA A 122 -1.50 11.77 12.19
N ALA A 123 -1.97 10.86 11.31
CA ALA A 123 -3.27 10.99 10.66
C ALA A 123 -4.47 10.85 11.61
N ALA A 124 -4.27 10.25 12.78
CA ALA A 124 -5.28 10.11 13.82
C ALA A 124 -5.21 11.21 14.90
N ASN A 125 -4.34 12.22 14.73
CA ASN A 125 -4.26 13.35 15.66
C ASN A 125 -5.66 13.99 15.82
N PRO A 126 -6.18 14.16 17.05
CA PRO A 126 -7.53 14.68 17.27
C PRO A 126 -7.70 16.15 16.86
N VAL A 127 -6.61 16.91 16.75
CA VAL A 127 -6.61 18.34 16.42
C VAL A 127 -6.30 18.56 14.93
N THR A 128 -5.27 17.90 14.40
CA THR A 128 -4.73 18.17 13.06
C THR A 128 -4.88 17.00 12.08
N GLY A 129 -5.30 15.83 12.57
CA GLY A 129 -5.47 14.64 11.76
C GLY A 129 -6.73 14.74 10.91
N SER A 130 -6.62 14.40 9.63
CA SER A 130 -7.77 14.21 8.76
C SER A 130 -7.92 12.73 8.46
N ARG A 131 -9.05 12.11 8.83
CA ARG A 131 -9.39 10.75 8.40
C ARG A 131 -10.08 10.72 7.03
N ARG A 132 -10.39 11.90 6.46
CA ARG A 132 -11.10 11.99 5.18
C ARG A 132 -10.18 11.60 4.01
N PRO A 133 -10.71 10.94 2.97
CA PRO A 133 -10.00 10.79 1.71
C PRO A 133 -9.67 12.16 1.09
N PRO A 134 -8.58 12.29 0.33
CA PRO A 134 -8.35 13.47 -0.51
C PRO A 134 -9.55 13.78 -1.43
N GLU A 135 -9.97 15.05 -1.51
CA GLU A 135 -11.16 15.46 -2.30
C GLU A 135 -11.05 15.11 -3.79
N TRP A 136 -9.84 15.22 -4.36
CA TRP A 136 -9.57 14.88 -5.76
C TRP A 136 -9.84 13.40 -6.09
N LEU A 137 -9.91 12.50 -5.09
CA LEU A 137 -10.28 11.10 -5.34
C LEU A 137 -11.71 10.95 -5.85
N ALA A 138 -12.60 11.89 -5.53
CA ALA A 138 -13.99 11.87 -6.00
C ALA A 138 -14.11 11.95 -7.53
N LEU A 139 -13.04 12.37 -8.21
CA LEU A 139 -12.96 12.43 -9.68
C LEU A 139 -12.82 11.03 -10.33
N TYR A 140 -12.46 9.99 -9.56
CA TYR A 140 -12.11 8.67 -10.09
C TYR A 140 -13.06 7.58 -9.56
N SER A 141 -14.15 7.33 -10.31
CA SER A 141 -15.24 6.44 -9.88
C SER A 141 -14.87 4.95 -9.78
N ASN A 142 -13.82 4.52 -10.48
CA ASN A 142 -13.31 3.15 -10.46
C ASN A 142 -12.38 2.87 -9.25
N ILE A 143 -12.00 3.90 -8.49
CA ILE A 143 -11.11 3.78 -7.33
C ILE A 143 -11.92 3.59 -6.05
N GLN A 144 -11.76 2.41 -5.47
CA GLN A 144 -12.36 2.05 -4.19
C GLN A 144 -11.35 2.35 -3.08
N TYR A 145 -11.42 3.54 -2.49
CA TYR A 145 -10.48 3.98 -1.46
C TYR A 145 -10.74 3.27 -0.12
N ARG A 146 -9.65 2.87 0.55
CA ARG A 146 -9.57 2.38 1.92
C ARG A 146 -8.43 3.09 2.62
N GLN A 147 -8.61 3.38 3.90
CA GLN A 147 -7.57 3.98 4.72
C GLN A 147 -7.12 3.01 5.82
N VAL A 148 -5.80 2.87 5.98
CA VAL A 148 -5.20 2.14 7.09
C VAL A 148 -4.33 3.10 7.88
N ILE A 149 -4.64 3.29 9.16
CA ILE A 149 -3.80 4.09 10.07
C ILE A 149 -2.93 3.15 10.91
N LEU A 150 -1.63 3.36 10.86
CA LEU A 150 -0.67 2.69 11.72
C LEU A 150 -0.59 3.42 13.06
N GLY A 151 -0.97 2.72 14.12
CA GLY A 151 -0.92 3.18 15.49
C GLY A 151 0.34 2.71 16.23
N PHE A 152 0.18 2.48 17.53
CA PHE A 152 1.17 1.99 18.46
C PHE A 152 0.57 0.86 19.32
N VAL A 153 1.39 0.21 20.14
CA VAL A 153 0.95 -0.78 21.12
C VAL A 153 1.15 -0.17 22.50
N ILE A 154 0.18 -0.36 23.39
CA ILE A 154 0.29 -0.01 24.81
C ILE A 154 0.64 -1.30 25.56
N GLU A 155 1.77 -1.30 26.25
CA GLU A 155 2.27 -2.43 27.03
C GLU A 155 3.04 -1.91 28.24
N ASP A 156 2.97 -2.65 29.36
CA ASP A 156 3.72 -2.39 30.60
C ASP A 156 3.67 -0.93 31.11
N GLY A 157 2.48 -0.30 31.02
CA GLY A 157 2.27 1.08 31.47
C GLY A 157 2.87 2.16 30.55
N GLY A 158 3.44 1.77 29.42
CA GLY A 158 3.97 2.65 28.38
C GLY A 158 3.44 2.31 26.99
N SER A 159 4.17 2.74 25.96
CA SER A 159 3.80 2.51 24.57
C SER A 159 5.02 2.33 23.70
N ARG A 160 4.90 1.52 22.65
CA ARG A 160 5.92 1.38 21.60
C ARG A 160 5.33 1.44 20.21
N TRP A 161 6.18 1.74 19.25
CA TRP A 161 5.80 1.63 17.84
C TRP A 161 5.55 0.18 17.43
N LEU A 162 4.74 0.00 16.39
CA LEU A 162 4.50 -1.31 15.78
C LEU A 162 5.79 -1.83 15.12
N THR A 163 6.02 -3.13 15.27
CA THR A 163 7.04 -3.87 14.52
C THR A 163 6.65 -3.99 13.04
N HIS A 164 7.63 -4.31 12.18
CA HIS A 164 7.36 -4.57 10.77
C HIS A 164 6.37 -5.72 10.55
N ALA A 165 6.41 -6.75 11.40
CA ALA A 165 5.50 -7.89 11.34
C ALA A 165 4.07 -7.48 11.69
N GLU A 166 3.89 -6.70 12.78
CA GLU A 166 2.58 -6.16 13.16
C GLU A 166 2.01 -5.24 12.08
N ILE A 167 2.84 -4.37 11.47
CA ILE A 167 2.41 -3.48 10.38
C ILE A 167 1.99 -4.28 9.15
N SER A 168 2.87 -5.14 8.62
CA SER A 168 2.58 -5.89 7.41
C SER A 168 1.40 -6.84 7.59
N GLY A 169 1.31 -7.54 8.73
CA GLY A 169 0.20 -8.41 9.07
C GLY A 169 -1.13 -7.66 9.22
N GLY A 170 -1.12 -6.53 9.93
CA GLY A 170 -2.33 -5.71 10.11
C GLY A 170 -2.83 -5.07 8.81
N VAL A 171 -1.92 -4.61 7.94
CA VAL A 171 -2.29 -4.09 6.61
C VAL A 171 -2.84 -5.21 5.72
N LEU A 172 -2.24 -6.41 5.76
CA LEU A 172 -2.74 -7.58 5.02
C LEU A 172 -4.13 -8.00 5.49
N ASP A 173 -4.37 -7.99 6.80
CA ASP A 173 -5.70 -8.26 7.36
C ASP A 173 -6.74 -7.25 6.87
N ALA A 174 -6.40 -5.95 6.83
CA ALA A 174 -7.26 -4.92 6.28
C ALA A 174 -7.56 -5.15 4.78
N VAL A 175 -6.56 -5.56 3.99
CA VAL A 175 -6.70 -5.91 2.57
C VAL A 175 -7.64 -7.09 2.36
N ARG A 176 -7.50 -8.15 3.19
CA ARG A 176 -8.31 -9.37 3.12
C ARG A 176 -9.76 -9.13 3.54
N LYS A 177 -9.98 -8.31 4.57
CA LYS A 177 -11.32 -7.97 5.07
C LYS A 177 -12.02 -6.85 4.30
N ASP A 178 -11.30 -6.18 3.40
CA ASP A 178 -11.76 -5.07 2.57
C ASP A 178 -12.51 -3.95 3.33
N ARG A 179 -12.01 -3.57 4.51
CA ARG A 179 -12.66 -2.53 5.31
C ARG A 179 -12.33 -1.13 4.76
N PRO A 180 -13.32 -0.22 4.61
CA PRO A 180 -13.08 1.18 4.22
C PRO A 180 -12.08 1.90 5.13
N PHE A 181 -12.04 1.53 6.40
CA PHE A 181 -11.15 2.08 7.42
C PHE A 181 -10.62 0.97 8.33
N SER A 182 -9.35 1.03 8.67
CA SER A 182 -8.72 0.13 9.64
C SER A 182 -7.63 0.85 10.43
N ILE A 183 -7.46 0.45 11.69
CA ILE A 183 -6.32 0.85 12.52
C ILE A 183 -5.52 -0.42 12.82
N VAL A 184 -4.20 -0.35 12.64
CA VAL A 184 -3.27 -1.38 13.12
C VAL A 184 -2.71 -0.90 14.45
N GLY A 185 -2.82 -1.70 15.51
CA GLY A 185 -2.54 -1.27 16.88
C GLY A 185 -3.64 -0.38 17.46
N THR A 186 -3.26 0.63 18.24
CA THR A 186 -4.15 1.68 18.76
C THR A 186 -3.63 3.07 18.41
N VAL A 187 -4.53 4.05 18.34
CA VAL A 187 -4.20 5.49 18.20
C VAL A 187 -4.65 6.29 19.42
N GLU A 188 -5.29 5.61 20.39
CA GLU A 188 -5.85 6.21 21.59
C GLU A 188 -5.45 5.42 22.85
N PRO A 189 -5.26 6.10 24.00
CA PRO A 189 -5.29 7.57 24.16
C PRO A 189 -4.08 8.25 23.48
N TRP A 190 -4.31 9.43 22.90
CA TRP A 190 -3.26 10.14 22.13
C TRP A 190 -2.01 10.49 22.96
N SER A 191 -2.18 10.66 24.28
CA SER A 191 -1.08 10.92 25.22
C SER A 191 -0.08 9.77 25.31
N PHE A 192 -0.46 8.57 24.89
CA PHE A 192 0.41 7.38 24.81
C PHE A 192 1.03 7.20 23.43
N ARG A 193 0.96 8.21 22.55
CA ARG A 193 1.66 8.12 21.27
C ARG A 193 3.18 8.31 21.51
N PRO A 194 4.03 7.36 21.07
CA PRO A 194 5.48 7.48 21.19
C PRO A 194 6.09 8.53 20.26
#